data_AF-A0A0N4XQA9-F1
#
_entry.id   AF-A0A0N4XQA9-F1
#
_cell.length_a   1.000
_cell.length_b   1.000
_cell.length_c   1.000
_cell.angle_alpha   90.00
_cell.angle_beta   90.00
_cell.angle_gamma   90.00
#
_symmetry.space_group_name_H-M   'P 1'
#
loop_
_entity.id
_entity.type
_entity.pdbx_description
1 polymer ?
#
loop_
_entity_poly.entity_id
_entity_poly.type
_entity_poly.pdbx_seq_one_letter_code
_entity_poly.pdbx_strand_id
1 'polypeptide(L)' 'MDFSDGTGDKSRHYLDIAAAAVGRLPISANAARVALVRYSGPGRAETLFHLDKHSNKDDVIELVTSF' A
#
# COMPACT_ATOMS: atom_id res chain seq x y z
N MET A 1 -1.67 -6.67 -2.68
CA MET A 1 -1.28 -6.20 -4.02
C MET A 1 -0.49 -7.29 -4.69
N ASP A 2 -0.85 -7.61 -5.94
CA ASP A 2 -0.19 -8.68 -6.69
C ASP A 2 1.16 -8.20 -7.22
N PHE A 3 2.23 -8.70 -6.62
CA PHE A 3 3.61 -8.41 -7.04
C PHE A 3 4.28 -9.67 -7.61
N SER A 4 3.50 -10.61 -8.14
CA SER A 4 4.06 -11.76 -8.85
C SER A 4 4.83 -11.35 -10.11
N ASP A 5 5.75 -12.20 -10.57
CA ASP A 5 6.56 -11.94 -11.78
C ASP A 5 5.67 -11.73 -13.03
N GLY A 6 4.45 -12.29 -13.04
CA GLY A 6 3.47 -12.09 -14.11
C GLY A 6 2.90 -10.67 -14.21
N THR A 7 3.10 -9.86 -13.18
CA THR A 7 2.59 -8.48 -13.12
C THR A 7 3.46 -7.50 -13.92
N GLY A 8 4.75 -7.80 -14.12
CA GLY A 8 5.70 -6.92 -14.81
C GLY A 8 5.65 -5.48 -14.29
N ASP A 9 5.64 -4.50 -15.21
CA ASP A 9 5.62 -3.06 -14.88
C ASP A 9 4.27 -2.57 -14.30
N LYS A 10 3.23 -3.41 -14.22
CA LYS A 10 1.89 -3.01 -13.73
C LYS A 10 1.87 -2.79 -12.21
N SER A 11 2.85 -3.33 -11.48
CA SER A 11 3.01 -3.13 -10.04
C SER A 11 3.05 -1.64 -9.69
N ARG A 12 3.75 -0.84 -10.50
CA ARG A 12 3.84 0.61 -10.33
C ARG A 12 2.49 1.31 -10.49
N HIS A 13 1.69 0.89 -11.48
CA HIS A 13 0.33 1.42 -11.65
C HIS A 13 -0.59 1.06 -10.49
N TYR A 14 -0.45 -0.12 -9.88
CA TYR A 14 -1.22 -0.46 -8.69
C TYR A 14 -0.86 0.43 -7.50
N LEU A 15 0.41 0.78 -7.35
CA LEU A 15 0.88 1.71 -6.32
C LEU A 15 0.40 3.14 -6.57
N ASP A 16 0.39 3.61 -7.81
CA ASP A 16 -0.18 4.92 -8.17
C ASP A 16 -1.67 5.00 -7.83
N ILE A 17 -2.44 3.96 -8.15
CA ILE A 17 -3.87 3.87 -7.81
C ILE A 17 -4.06 3.85 -6.29
N ALA A 18 -3.24 3.10 -5.56
CA ALA A 18 -3.30 3.04 -4.10
C ALA A 18 -2.98 4.40 -3.47
N ALA A 19 -1.92 5.08 -3.92
CA ALA A 19 -1.55 6.41 -3.48
C ALA A 19 -2.67 7.44 -3.73
N ALA A 20 -3.30 7.40 -4.92
CA ALA A 20 -4.43 8.25 -5.24
C ALA A 20 -5.65 7.99 -4.34
N ALA A 21 -5.90 6.72 -3.98
CA ALA A 21 -6.97 6.35 -3.04
C ALA A 21 -6.67 6.87 -1.63
N VAL A 22 -5.44 6.65 -1.12
CA VAL A 22 -4.98 7.17 0.18
C VAL A 22 -5.12 8.70 0.24
N GLY A 23 -4.80 9.38 -0.86
CA GLY A 23 -4.95 10.82 -1.02
C GLY A 23 -6.35 11.36 -0.69
N ARG A 24 -7.38 10.53 -0.85
CA ARG A 24 -8.79 10.89 -0.62
C ARG A 24 -9.32 10.49 0.76
N LEU A 25 -8.55 9.74 1.55
CA LEU A 25 -8.98 9.27 2.86
C LEU A 25 -8.60 10.25 3.99
N PRO A 26 -9.41 10.36 5.05
CA PRO A 26 -9.06 11.09 6.26
C PRO A 26 -8.14 10.23 7.15
N ILE A 27 -6.86 10.14 6.79
CA ILE A 27 -5.88 9.31 7.51
C ILE A 27 -5.59 9.92 8.89
N SER A 28 -5.87 9.16 9.95
CA SER A 28 -5.47 9.49 11.33
C SER A 28 -5.62 8.27 12.25
N ALA A 29 -5.06 8.36 13.47
CA ALA A 29 -5.17 7.29 14.47
C ALA A 29 -6.63 6.92 14.83
N ASN A 30 -7.56 7.89 14.73
CA ASN A 30 -8.96 7.73 15.12
C ASN A 30 -9.93 7.72 13.91
N ALA A 31 -9.41 7.63 12.68
CA ALA A 31 -10.23 7.59 11.47
C ALA A 31 -9.73 6.48 10.53
N ALA A 32 -9.46 6.80 9.26
CA ALA A 32 -8.97 5.82 8.31
C ALA A 32 -7.50 5.48 8.60
N ARG A 33 -7.17 4.18 8.51
CA ARG A 33 -5.82 3.62 8.65
C ARG A 33 -5.56 2.68 7.48
N VAL A 34 -4.30 2.56 7.06
CA VAL A 34 -3.92 1.84 5.85
C VAL A 34 -2.81 0.84 6.17
N ALA A 35 -2.92 -0.35 5.59
CA ALA A 35 -1.89 -1.37 5.60
C ALA A 35 -1.67 -1.83 4.16
N LEU A 36 -0.44 -2.20 3.82
CA LEU A 36 -0.11 -2.75 2.52
C LEU A 36 0.40 -4.18 2.68
N VAL A 37 -0.27 -5.11 2.00
CA VAL A 37 0.13 -6.51 1.95
C VAL A 37 0.40 -6.85 0.50
N ARG A 38 1.55 -7.44 0.20
CA ARG A 38 1.86 -8.01 -1.13
C ARG A 38 1.67 -9.52 -1.13
N TYR A 39 1.34 -10.08 -2.29
CA TYR A 39 1.32 -11.52 -2.50
C TYR A 39 1.91 -11.90 -3.87
N SER A 40 2.47 -13.11 -3.98
CA SER A 40 3.01 -13.64 -5.24
C SER A 40 2.78 -15.16 -5.45
N GLY A 41 1.97 -15.81 -4.63
CA GLY A 41 1.63 -17.23 -4.76
C GLY A 41 1.22 -17.89 -3.44
N PRO A 42 0.95 -19.21 -3.42
CA PRO A 42 0.56 -19.93 -2.22
C PRO A 42 1.58 -19.75 -1.09
N GLY A 43 1.12 -19.27 0.07
CA GLY A 43 1.98 -19.01 1.24
C GLY A 43 2.94 -17.83 1.11
N ARG A 44 2.93 -17.10 -0.01
CA ARG A 44 3.81 -15.95 -0.27
C ARG A 44 3.05 -14.64 -0.13
N ALA A 45 2.62 -14.36 1.09
CA ALA A 45 2.03 -13.07 1.46
C ALA A 45 2.95 -12.38 2.48
N GLU A 46 3.17 -11.09 2.29
CA GLU A 46 4.02 -10.28 3.16
C GLU A 46 3.30 -8.97 3.49
N THR A 47 3.24 -8.63 4.77
CA THR A 47 2.77 -7.31 5.20
C THR A 47 3.93 -6.34 5.14
N LEU A 48 3.88 -5.39 4.21
CA LEU A 48 4.89 -4.36 4.03
C LEU A 48 4.80 -3.30 5.14
N PHE A 49 3.58 -2.97 5.57
CA PHE A 49 3.33 -2.19 6.78
C PHE A 49 1.92 -2.42 7.33
N HIS A 50 1.79 -2.28 8.66
CA HIS A 50 0.55 -2.48 9.42
C HIS A 50 -0.25 -1.17 9.58
N LEU A 51 -1.52 -1.29 9.99
CA LEU A 51 -2.49 -0.18 10.11
C LEU A 51 -2.05 0.94 11.06
N ASP A 52 -1.24 0.63 12.06
CA ASP A 52 -0.78 1.54 13.12
C ASP A 52 0.56 2.20 12.81
N LYS A 53 1.16 1.90 11.65
CA LYS A 53 2.48 2.41 11.29
C LYS A 53 2.51 3.92 11.05
N HIS A 54 1.46 4.46 10.42
CA HIS A 54 1.38 5.86 10.02
C HIS A 54 0.05 6.50 10.43
N SER A 55 0.12 7.76 10.86
CA SER A 55 -1.03 8.56 11.30
C SER A 55 -1.24 9.82 10.47
N ASN A 56 -0.40 10.07 9.46
CA ASN A 56 -0.59 11.14 8.48
C ASN A 56 -0.61 10.56 7.06
N LYS A 57 -1.24 11.32 6.15
CA LYS A 57 -1.50 10.89 4.79
C LYS A 57 -0.24 10.88 3.92
N ASP A 58 0.62 11.89 4.06
CA ASP A 58 1.77 12.09 3.19
C ASP A 58 2.81 10.97 3.38
N ASP A 59 3.06 10.55 4.63
CA ASP A 59 3.93 9.42 4.94
C ASP A 59 3.42 8.10 4.31
N VAL A 60 2.11 7.88 4.30
CA VAL A 60 1.53 6.66 3.69
C VAL A 60 1.71 6.70 2.18
N ILE A 61 1.51 7.85 1.54
CA ILE A 61 1.70 8.02 0.09
C ILE A 61 3.17 7.83 -0.30
N GLU A 62 4.09 8.45 0.45
CA GLU A 62 5.53 8.30 0.24
C GLU A 62 5.95 6.83 0.37
N LEU A 63 5.51 6.15 1.44
CA LEU A 63 5.85 4.75 1.65
C LEU A 63 5.26 3.86 0.54
N VAL A 64 4.00 4.04 0.16
CA VAL A 64 3.37 3.27 -0.92
C VAL A 64 4.14 3.44 -2.24
N THR A 65 4.53 4.66 -2.58
CA THR A 65 5.24 4.94 -3.86
C THR A 65 6.73 4.54 -3.84
N SER A 66 7.27 4.14 -2.69
CA SER A 66 8.64 3.63 -2.55
C SER A 66 8.80 2.13 -2.83
N PHE A 67 7.69 1.38 -2.90
CA PHE A 67 7.67 -0.04 -3.28
C PHE A 67 7.67 -0.24 -4.79
#